data_AF-A0A409WDR5-F1
#
_entry.id   AF-A0A409WDR5-F1
#
_cell.length_a   1.000
_cell.length_b   1.000
_cell.length_c   1.000
_cell.angle_alpha   90.00
_cell.angle_beta   90.00
_cell.angle_gamma   90.00
#
_symmetry.space_group_name_H-M   'P 1'
#
loop_
_entity.id
_entity.type
_entity.pdbx_description
1 polymer ?
#
loop_
_entity_poly.entity_id
_entity_poly.type
_entity_poly.pdbx_seq_one_letter_code
_entity_poly.pdbx_strand_id
1 'polypeptide(L)'
;MVSAFMTSEWGLLRDKTDKAHLFFRAGKARDGYFNNDNLIIEVDKAIDIFEGKTNGFVTGLFLFDNAPSHQKRAQNALSARKMPKGPHATWRHHKNRPRMRTTMFSNDNIPQDFYYPDDHPTMPGWFKGMEEIIKERGLWPAKGLNAQCEGFKCEPGKKDCCCQWLLFTQPDFVNQKSHLEELITSQGHICDFYP
;
A
#
# COMPACT_ATOMS: atom_id res chain seq x y z
N MET A 1 23.12 -10.94 -5.72
CA MET A 1 22.33 -9.87 -6.36
C MET A 1 23.03 -8.57 -6.02
N VAL A 2 23.19 -7.71 -7.03
CA VAL A 2 23.63 -6.32 -6.82
C VAL A 2 22.42 -5.48 -7.18
N SER A 3 21.97 -4.65 -6.25
CA SER A 3 20.98 -3.61 -6.50
C SER A 3 21.71 -2.27 -6.45
N ALA A 4 21.37 -1.34 -7.34
CA ALA A 4 22.07 -0.07 -7.45
C ALA A 4 21.21 0.99 -8.14
N PHE A 5 21.29 2.23 -7.66
CA PHE A 5 20.71 3.38 -8.34
C PHE A 5 21.72 4.06 -9.27
N MET A 6 21.26 4.42 -10.45
CA MET A 6 22.03 5.17 -11.44
C MET A 6 21.29 6.46 -11.81
N THR A 7 22.03 7.55 -11.94
CA THR A 7 21.54 8.80 -12.52
C THR A 7 22.11 8.97 -13.92
N SER A 8 21.39 9.72 -14.76
CA SER A 8 21.84 10.04 -16.13
C SER A 8 23.16 10.81 -16.14
N GLU A 9 23.37 11.71 -15.18
CA GLU A 9 24.53 12.61 -15.15
C GLU A 9 25.74 12.06 -14.37
N TRP A 10 25.52 11.32 -13.29
CA TRP A 10 26.60 10.88 -12.38
C TRP A 10 26.91 9.39 -12.48
N GLY A 11 26.14 8.64 -13.28
CA GLY A 11 26.20 7.19 -13.30
C GLY A 11 25.77 6.63 -11.95
N LEU A 12 26.57 5.75 -11.34
CA LEU A 12 26.25 5.15 -10.05
C LEU A 12 26.05 6.23 -8.96
N LEU A 13 24.90 6.23 -8.32
CA LEU A 13 24.56 7.18 -7.26
C LEU A 13 25.40 6.88 -6.00
N ARG A 14 26.26 7.85 -5.66
CA ARG A 14 27.21 7.80 -4.54
C ARG A 14 27.51 9.21 -4.04
N ASP A 15 27.71 9.39 -2.74
CA ASP A 15 28.27 10.61 -2.15
C ASP A 15 29.47 10.26 -1.27
N LYS A 16 30.65 10.80 -1.59
CA LYS A 16 31.94 10.50 -0.94
C LYS A 16 32.17 8.98 -0.71
N THR A 17 31.85 8.48 0.48
CA THR A 17 31.97 7.07 0.90
C THR A 17 30.67 6.28 0.77
N ASP A 18 29.52 6.95 0.77
CA ASP A 18 28.21 6.31 0.66
C ASP A 18 27.87 5.98 -0.79
N LYS A 19 27.31 4.78 -0.98
CA LYS A 19 26.87 4.27 -2.27
C LYS A 19 25.46 3.74 -2.14
N ALA A 20 24.59 4.12 -3.07
CA ALA A 20 23.27 3.55 -3.21
C ALA A 20 23.37 2.23 -3.99
N HIS A 21 24.18 1.29 -3.48
CA HIS A 21 24.19 -0.09 -3.95
C HIS A 21 24.17 -1.06 -2.77
N LEU A 22 23.44 -2.16 -2.94
CA LEU A 22 23.41 -3.26 -2.00
C LEU A 22 24.01 -4.52 -2.65
N PHE A 23 25.05 -5.07 -2.01
CA PHE A 23 25.48 -6.43 -2.30
C PHE A 23 24.68 -7.40 -1.44
N PHE A 24 23.75 -8.11 -2.05
CA PHE A 24 22.91 -9.10 -1.37
C PHE A 24 23.31 -10.52 -1.76
N ARG A 25 23.75 -11.32 -0.79
CA ARG A 25 24.10 -12.72 -0.98
C ARG A 25 22.88 -13.58 -0.66
N ALA A 26 22.13 -13.93 -1.70
CA ALA A 26 20.93 -14.76 -1.55
C ALA A 26 21.24 -16.15 -0.97
N GLY A 27 20.34 -16.65 -0.13
CA GLY A 27 20.35 -18.00 0.42
C GLY A 27 19.99 -18.07 1.90
N LYS A 28 19.39 -19.19 2.32
CA LYS A 28 18.94 -19.42 3.71
C LYS A 28 20.09 -19.35 4.74
N ALA A 29 21.31 -19.69 4.33
CA ALA A 29 22.52 -19.59 5.14
C ALA A 29 23.34 -18.32 4.88
N ARG A 30 22.72 -17.30 4.27
CA ARG A 30 23.33 -16.01 3.92
C ARG A 30 22.37 -14.88 4.31
N ASP A 31 22.12 -13.92 3.42
CA ASP A 31 21.32 -12.72 3.72
C ASP A 31 19.80 -12.96 3.54
N GLY A 32 19.39 -14.20 3.25
CA GLY A 32 18.00 -14.58 3.04
C GLY A 32 17.52 -14.32 1.60
N TYR A 33 16.31 -13.80 1.46
CA TYR A 33 15.71 -13.38 0.19
C TYR A 33 15.52 -11.86 0.16
N PHE A 34 15.84 -11.23 -0.96
CA PHE A 34 15.62 -9.81 -1.15
C PHE A 34 14.11 -9.54 -1.25
N ASN A 35 13.57 -8.70 -0.38
CA ASN A 35 12.14 -8.44 -0.28
C ASN A 35 11.87 -6.92 -0.40
N ASN A 36 10.59 -6.53 -0.42
CA ASN A 36 10.21 -5.11 -0.52
C ASN A 36 10.74 -4.27 0.66
N ASP A 37 10.89 -4.82 1.86
CA ASP A 37 11.40 -4.03 2.99
C ASP A 37 12.88 -3.67 2.77
N ASN A 38 13.66 -4.59 2.19
CA ASN A 38 15.04 -4.31 1.76
C ASN A 38 15.10 -3.24 0.66
N LEU A 39 14.17 -3.28 -0.30
CA LEU A 39 14.08 -2.27 -1.37
C LEU A 39 13.77 -0.89 -0.81
N ILE A 40 12.82 -0.79 0.13
CA ILE A 40 12.44 0.47 0.77
C ILE A 40 13.64 1.10 1.48
N ILE A 41 14.42 0.30 2.23
CA ILE A 41 15.66 0.76 2.88
C ILE A 41 16.68 1.26 1.85
N GLU A 42 16.82 0.57 0.72
CA GLU A 42 17.75 0.97 -0.33
C GLU A 42 17.34 2.29 -1.00
N VAL A 43 16.04 2.47 -1.25
CA VAL A 43 15.47 3.67 -1.88
C VAL A 43 15.58 4.86 -0.95
N ASP A 44 15.28 4.68 0.33
CA ASP A 44 15.43 5.71 1.38
C ASP A 44 16.88 6.21 1.41
N LYS A 45 17.85 5.28 1.45
CA LYS A 45 19.27 5.64 1.36
C LYS A 45 19.64 6.34 0.04
N ALA A 46 19.03 5.93 -1.08
CA ALA A 46 19.28 6.56 -2.37
C ALA A 46 18.78 8.01 -2.39
N ILE A 47 17.62 8.28 -1.78
CA ILE A 47 17.07 9.63 -1.60
C ILE A 47 18.04 10.47 -0.76
N ASP A 48 18.48 10.00 0.40
CA ASP A 48 19.44 10.72 1.26
C ASP A 48 20.70 11.14 0.50
N ILE A 49 21.28 10.21 -0.28
CA ILE A 49 22.48 10.48 -1.09
C ILE A 49 22.18 11.50 -2.18
N PHE A 50 21.02 11.40 -2.83
CA PHE A 50 20.61 12.32 -3.89
C PHE A 50 20.39 13.74 -3.35
N GLU A 51 19.67 13.88 -2.24
CA GLU A 51 19.43 15.16 -1.58
C GLU A 51 20.73 15.77 -1.07
N GLY A 52 21.63 14.98 -0.46
CA GLY A 52 22.93 15.46 -0.02
C GLY A 52 23.77 16.04 -1.16
N LYS A 53 23.75 15.42 -2.34
CA LYS A 53 24.48 15.93 -3.52
C LYS A 53 23.85 17.17 -4.15
N THR A 54 22.54 17.32 -4.02
CA THR A 54 21.78 18.42 -4.61
C THR A 54 21.49 19.54 -3.62
N ASN A 55 21.95 19.39 -2.38
CA ASN A 55 21.59 20.22 -1.23
C ASN A 55 20.06 20.36 -1.05
N GLY A 56 19.31 19.34 -1.45
CA GLY A 56 17.84 19.31 -1.39
C GLY A 56 17.11 20.25 -2.35
N PHE A 57 17.81 20.89 -3.29
CA PHE A 57 17.18 21.86 -4.22
C PHE A 57 16.62 21.23 -5.50
N VAL A 58 16.81 19.93 -5.69
CA VAL A 58 16.43 19.23 -6.92
C VAL A 58 15.42 18.14 -6.60
N THR A 59 14.39 18.02 -7.44
CA THR A 59 13.44 16.92 -7.40
C THR A 59 13.96 15.75 -8.24
N GLY A 60 14.14 14.58 -7.64
CA GLY A 60 14.51 13.35 -8.34
C GLY A 60 13.30 12.65 -8.98
N LEU A 61 13.49 12.09 -10.17
CA LEU A 61 12.59 11.11 -10.77
C LEU A 61 13.17 9.70 -10.59
N PHE A 62 12.50 8.88 -9.79
CA PHE A 62 12.88 7.49 -9.53
C PHE A 62 12.03 6.56 -10.41
N LEU A 63 12.69 5.75 -11.25
CA LEU A 63 12.05 4.85 -12.21
C LEU A 63 12.25 3.40 -11.81
N PHE A 64 11.17 2.62 -11.82
CA PHE A 64 11.18 1.20 -11.46
C PHE A 64 10.47 0.35 -12.52
N ASP A 65 10.83 -0.93 -12.63
CA ASP A 65 10.01 -1.89 -13.39
C ASP A 65 8.73 -2.27 -12.62
N ASN A 66 7.79 -2.90 -13.31
CA ASN A 66 6.53 -3.39 -12.74
C ASN A 66 6.67 -4.70 -11.94
N ALA A 67 7.84 -4.97 -11.37
CA ALA A 67 8.04 -6.16 -10.55
C ALA A 67 7.06 -6.17 -9.35
N PRO A 68 6.50 -7.33 -8.97
CA PRO A 68 5.55 -7.42 -7.85
C PRO A 68 6.08 -6.88 -6.52
N SER A 69 7.39 -6.92 -6.31
CA SER A 69 8.05 -6.32 -5.14
C SER A 69 7.98 -4.80 -5.11
N HIS A 70 8.01 -4.14 -6.28
CA HIS A 70 7.95 -2.67 -6.41
C HIS A 70 6.52 -2.17 -6.27
N GLN A 71 5.56 -2.96 -6.76
CA GLN A 71 4.12 -2.68 -6.67
C GLN A 71 3.50 -3.05 -5.32
N LYS A 72 4.29 -3.55 -4.35
CA LYS A 72 3.77 -3.93 -3.02
C LYS A 72 3.32 -2.68 -2.26
N ARG A 73 2.06 -2.69 -1.81
CA ARG A 73 1.46 -1.63 -0.97
C ARG A 73 2.00 -1.66 0.47
N ALA A 74 1.91 -0.53 1.16
CA ALA A 74 2.27 -0.40 2.57
C ALA A 74 1.50 -1.40 3.46
N GLN A 75 2.04 -1.74 4.63
CA GLN A 75 1.46 -2.78 5.49
C GLN A 75 0.07 -2.44 6.04
N ASN A 76 -0.22 -1.15 6.20
CA ASN A 76 -1.51 -0.59 6.63
C ASN A 76 -2.38 -0.12 5.46
N ALA A 77 -1.95 -0.31 4.19
CA ALA A 77 -2.72 0.10 3.03
C ALA A 77 -4.06 -0.64 2.93
N LEU A 78 -5.02 -0.01 2.24
CA LEU A 78 -6.35 -0.59 2.07
C LEU A 78 -6.31 -1.82 1.16
N SER A 79 -7.10 -2.82 1.53
CA SER A 79 -7.32 -4.04 0.74
C SER A 79 -8.70 -4.60 1.02
N ALA A 80 -9.54 -4.69 -0.01
CA ALA A 80 -10.86 -5.31 0.09
C ALA A 80 -10.78 -6.83 0.32
N ARG A 81 -9.61 -7.43 0.06
CA ARG A 81 -9.43 -8.87 0.02
C ARG A 81 -9.50 -9.47 1.44
N LYS A 82 -10.31 -10.51 1.60
CA LYS A 82 -10.53 -11.24 2.89
C LYS A 82 -11.13 -10.40 4.02
N MET A 83 -11.70 -9.22 3.74
CA MET A 83 -12.47 -8.49 4.75
C MET A 83 -13.70 -9.32 5.15
N PRO A 84 -13.99 -9.49 6.46
CA PRO A 84 -15.22 -10.14 6.89
C PRO A 84 -16.41 -9.23 6.61
N LYS A 85 -17.58 -9.83 6.40
CA LYS A 85 -18.81 -9.07 6.15
C LYS A 85 -19.27 -8.31 7.40
N GLY A 86 -19.26 -8.97 8.55
CA GLY A 86 -19.65 -8.40 9.84
C GLY A 86 -18.47 -7.98 10.71
N PRO A 87 -18.75 -7.36 11.87
CA PRO A 87 -17.73 -6.93 12.81
C PRO A 87 -16.84 -8.09 13.30
N HIS A 88 -15.58 -7.79 13.60
CA HIS A 88 -14.64 -8.81 14.09
C HIS A 88 -13.59 -8.23 15.04
N ALA A 89 -13.49 -8.79 16.24
CA ALA A 89 -12.63 -8.30 17.33
C ALA A 89 -11.15 -8.18 16.97
N THR A 90 -10.61 -9.18 16.28
CA THR A 90 -9.16 -9.30 16.05
C THR A 90 -8.77 -9.29 14.58
N TRP A 91 -9.68 -8.96 13.67
CA TRP A 91 -9.41 -9.11 12.24
C TRP A 91 -8.41 -8.05 11.78
N ARG A 92 -7.40 -8.53 11.06
CA ARG A 92 -6.44 -7.73 10.31
C ARG A 92 -6.19 -8.43 8.98
N HIS A 93 -5.86 -7.66 7.92
CA HIS A 93 -5.63 -8.22 6.59
C HIS A 93 -4.56 -9.32 6.58
N HIS A 94 -3.50 -9.11 7.38
CA HIS A 94 -2.52 -10.13 7.71
C HIS A 94 -2.33 -10.20 9.23
N LYS A 95 -2.15 -11.42 9.74
CA LYS A 95 -1.80 -11.66 11.14
C LYS A 95 -0.52 -10.86 11.47
N ASN A 96 -0.55 -10.12 12.57
CA ASN A 96 0.55 -9.26 13.06
C ASN A 96 0.87 -7.99 12.24
N ARG A 97 0.10 -7.65 11.21
CA ARG A 97 0.25 -6.33 10.53
C ARG A 97 -0.54 -5.24 11.25
N PRO A 98 -0.23 -3.94 11.03
CA PRO A 98 -1.05 -2.84 11.53
C PRO A 98 -2.52 -2.91 11.07
N ARG A 99 -3.39 -2.15 11.75
CA ARG A 99 -4.76 -1.87 11.27
C ARG A 99 -4.67 -1.19 9.89
N MET A 100 -5.66 -1.43 9.02
CA MET A 100 -5.78 -0.61 7.81
C MET A 100 -5.92 0.87 8.22
N ARG A 101 -5.17 1.74 7.55
CA ARG A 101 -5.20 3.18 7.79
C ARG A 101 -6.57 3.77 7.48
N THR A 102 -6.86 4.90 8.11
CA THR A 102 -7.98 5.77 7.75
C THR A 102 -7.86 6.16 6.28
N THR A 103 -8.98 6.12 5.58
CA THR A 103 -9.05 6.52 4.17
C THR A 103 -9.84 7.81 4.02
N MET A 104 -9.63 8.51 2.91
CA MET A 104 -10.53 9.57 2.45
C MET A 104 -11.33 9.00 1.29
N PHE A 105 -12.65 8.92 1.43
CA PHE A 105 -13.53 8.42 0.38
C PHE A 105 -14.46 9.53 -0.12
N SER A 106 -15.03 9.31 -1.31
CA SER A 106 -15.83 10.30 -2.05
C SER A 106 -15.02 11.51 -2.53
N ASN A 107 -15.65 12.30 -3.40
CA ASN A 107 -15.10 13.58 -3.88
C ASN A 107 -14.99 14.62 -2.74
N ASP A 108 -15.75 14.44 -1.67
CA ASP A 108 -15.77 15.34 -0.51
C ASP A 108 -14.68 15.02 0.52
N ASN A 109 -13.77 14.07 0.22
CA ASN A 109 -12.67 13.65 1.10
C ASN A 109 -13.15 13.31 2.52
N ILE A 110 -14.20 12.51 2.62
CA ILE A 110 -14.77 12.12 3.91
C ILE A 110 -13.83 11.09 4.56
N PRO A 111 -13.36 11.33 5.79
CA PRO A 111 -12.55 10.34 6.49
C PRO A 111 -13.39 9.12 6.85
N GLN A 112 -12.86 7.92 6.64
CA GLN A 112 -13.46 6.68 7.12
C GLN A 112 -12.43 5.79 7.79
N ASP A 113 -12.71 5.47 9.05
CA ASP A 113 -12.04 4.41 9.78
C ASP A 113 -12.69 3.06 9.53
N PHE A 114 -11.85 2.03 9.37
CA PHE A 114 -12.28 0.65 9.18
C PHE A 114 -12.50 -0.11 10.50
N TYR A 115 -12.14 0.52 11.61
CA TYR A 115 -12.22 -0.03 12.95
C TYR A 115 -13.06 0.90 13.81
N TYR A 116 -13.80 0.35 14.76
CA TYR A 116 -14.43 1.15 15.78
C TYR A 116 -13.36 1.78 16.70
N PRO A 117 -13.64 2.96 17.28
CA PRO A 117 -12.81 3.56 18.31
C PRO A 117 -12.51 2.61 19.46
N ASP A 118 -11.39 2.79 20.15
CA ASP A 118 -11.03 1.94 21.29
C ASP A 118 -11.92 2.18 22.53
N ASP A 119 -12.72 3.26 22.55
CA ASP A 119 -13.74 3.58 23.55
C ASP A 119 -15.17 3.20 23.12
N HIS A 120 -15.34 2.50 21.98
CA HIS A 120 -16.66 2.08 21.49
C HIS A 120 -17.38 1.20 22.53
N PRO A 121 -18.67 1.46 22.86
CA PRO A 121 -19.33 0.90 24.05
C PRO A 121 -19.43 -0.63 24.06
N THR A 122 -19.52 -1.26 22.89
CA THR A 122 -19.72 -2.72 22.77
C THR A 122 -18.67 -3.43 21.93
N MET A 123 -17.89 -2.70 21.14
CA MET A 123 -16.99 -3.26 20.12
C MET A 123 -15.68 -2.44 20.04
N PRO A 124 -15.01 -2.17 21.17
CA PRO A 124 -13.84 -1.31 21.21
C PRO A 124 -12.72 -1.85 20.32
N GLY A 125 -12.31 -1.07 19.32
CA GLY A 125 -11.22 -1.43 18.43
C GLY A 125 -11.49 -2.57 17.43
N TRP A 126 -12.74 -3.07 17.36
CA TRP A 126 -13.13 -4.13 16.42
C TRP A 126 -13.07 -3.61 14.99
N PHE A 127 -12.74 -4.50 14.05
CA PHE A 127 -12.97 -4.20 12.65
C PHE A 127 -14.49 -4.13 12.39
N LYS A 128 -14.96 -3.10 11.67
CA LYS A 128 -16.40 -2.84 11.48
C LYS A 128 -17.13 -3.89 10.63
N GLY A 129 -16.43 -4.50 9.68
CA GLY A 129 -17.05 -5.38 8.69
C GLY A 129 -17.48 -4.62 7.44
N MET A 130 -17.40 -5.28 6.28
CA MET A 130 -17.72 -4.65 5.00
C MET A 130 -19.15 -4.09 4.95
N GLU A 131 -20.12 -4.74 5.60
CA GLU A 131 -21.50 -4.26 5.58
C GLU A 131 -21.62 -2.87 6.21
N GLU A 132 -21.05 -2.67 7.40
CA GLU A 132 -21.10 -1.38 8.08
C GLU A 132 -20.33 -0.32 7.30
N ILE A 133 -19.13 -0.65 6.81
CA ILE A 133 -18.31 0.24 5.98
C ILE A 133 -19.07 0.70 4.73
N ILE A 134 -19.84 -0.20 4.08
CA ILE A 134 -20.63 0.13 2.89
C ILE A 134 -21.87 0.96 3.26
N LYS A 135 -22.51 0.71 4.41
CA LYS A 135 -23.61 1.52 4.93
C LYS A 135 -23.16 2.96 5.23
N GLU A 136 -22.02 3.12 5.89
CA GLU A 136 -21.41 4.43 6.16
C GLU A 136 -21.13 5.22 4.88
N ARG A 137 -20.81 4.52 3.78
CA ARG A 137 -20.61 5.12 2.45
C ARG A 137 -21.92 5.41 1.70
N GLY A 138 -23.07 5.04 2.23
CA GLY A 138 -24.37 5.19 1.54
C GLY A 138 -24.56 4.27 0.34
N LEU A 139 -23.78 3.19 0.24
CA LEU A 139 -23.75 2.28 -0.91
C LEU A 139 -24.46 0.93 -0.64
N TRP A 140 -25.10 0.79 0.53
CA TRP A 140 -25.73 -0.46 0.92
C TRP A 140 -27.08 -0.65 0.22
N PRO A 141 -27.26 -1.70 -0.61
CA PRO A 141 -28.52 -1.89 -1.32
C PRO A 141 -29.61 -2.43 -0.39
N ALA A 142 -30.87 -2.12 -0.68
CA ALA A 142 -32.03 -2.55 0.12
C ALA A 142 -32.13 -4.08 0.30
N LYS A 143 -31.74 -4.85 -0.73
CA LYS A 143 -31.70 -6.32 -0.69
C LYS A 143 -30.49 -6.89 0.07
N GLY A 144 -29.58 -6.04 0.52
CA GLY A 144 -28.29 -6.41 1.09
C GLY A 144 -27.33 -7.03 0.08
N LEU A 145 -26.14 -7.40 0.56
CA LEU A 145 -25.09 -8.04 -0.24
C LEU A 145 -24.53 -9.27 0.46
N ASN A 146 -24.13 -10.26 -0.33
CA ASN A 146 -23.27 -11.34 0.14
C ASN A 146 -21.85 -10.83 0.37
N ALA A 147 -21.09 -11.49 1.26
CA ALA A 147 -19.71 -11.10 1.55
C ALA A 147 -18.83 -11.08 0.29
N GLN A 148 -18.91 -12.17 -0.49
CA GLN A 148 -18.20 -12.38 -1.74
C GLN A 148 -19.06 -13.26 -2.66
N CYS A 149 -18.88 -13.17 -3.97
CA CYS A 149 -19.43 -14.14 -4.92
C CYS A 149 -18.72 -15.49 -4.79
N GLU A 150 -19.40 -16.57 -5.16
CA GLU A 150 -18.86 -17.92 -5.11
C GLU A 150 -17.59 -18.03 -5.98
N GLY A 151 -16.53 -18.62 -5.43
CA GLY A 151 -15.24 -18.77 -6.11
C GLY A 151 -14.57 -17.45 -6.52
N PHE A 152 -14.98 -16.30 -5.96
CA PHE A 152 -14.53 -14.97 -6.37
C PHE A 152 -14.81 -14.66 -7.86
N LYS A 153 -15.85 -15.29 -8.42
CA LYS A 153 -16.30 -15.09 -9.80
C LYS A 153 -17.43 -14.06 -9.82
N CYS A 154 -17.05 -12.79 -9.92
CA CYS A 154 -18.01 -11.69 -10.08
C CYS A 154 -18.39 -11.54 -11.56
N GLU A 155 -19.64 -11.19 -11.85
CA GLU A 155 -20.08 -10.91 -13.23
C GLU A 155 -19.31 -9.71 -13.79
N PRO A 156 -18.69 -9.82 -14.98
CA PRO A 156 -18.01 -8.70 -15.61
C PRO A 156 -18.93 -7.49 -15.77
N GLY A 157 -18.43 -6.29 -15.43
CA GLY A 157 -19.18 -5.04 -15.54
C GLY A 157 -20.12 -4.73 -14.37
N LYS A 158 -20.52 -5.71 -13.55
CA LYS A 158 -21.24 -5.42 -12.29
C LYS A 158 -20.26 -5.09 -11.19
N LYS A 159 -20.40 -3.90 -10.59
CA LYS A 159 -19.55 -3.42 -9.49
C LYS A 159 -20.14 -3.69 -8.12
N ASP A 160 -21.42 -4.04 -8.03
CA ASP A 160 -22.21 -4.13 -6.80
C ASP A 160 -22.71 -5.55 -6.49
N CYS A 161 -22.08 -6.59 -7.04
CA CYS A 161 -22.54 -7.97 -6.90
C CYS A 161 -22.30 -8.57 -5.50
N CYS A 162 -21.32 -8.07 -4.75
CA CYS A 162 -20.99 -8.48 -3.39
C CYS A 162 -20.20 -7.39 -2.66
N CYS A 163 -20.15 -7.46 -1.33
CA CYS A 163 -19.47 -6.45 -0.51
C CYS A 163 -18.00 -6.26 -0.92
N GLN A 164 -17.28 -7.38 -1.09
CA GLN A 164 -15.87 -7.34 -1.42
C GLN A 164 -15.60 -6.64 -2.76
N TRP A 165 -16.36 -6.96 -3.80
CA TRP A 165 -16.17 -6.37 -5.13
C TRP A 165 -16.58 -4.90 -5.18
N LEU A 166 -17.67 -4.55 -4.47
CA LEU A 166 -18.10 -3.17 -4.31
C LEU A 166 -16.99 -2.31 -3.70
N LEU A 167 -16.39 -2.76 -2.59
CA LEU A 167 -15.26 -2.05 -1.98
C LEU A 167 -14.00 -2.08 -2.86
N PHE A 168 -13.69 -3.22 -3.48
CA PHE A 168 -12.52 -3.39 -4.33
C PHE A 168 -12.47 -2.40 -5.50
N THR A 169 -13.64 -2.03 -6.04
CA THR A 169 -13.76 -1.12 -7.18
C THR A 169 -13.88 0.35 -6.78
N GLN A 170 -13.89 0.68 -5.48
CA GLN A 170 -13.94 2.08 -5.06
C GLN A 170 -12.60 2.79 -5.29
N PRO A 171 -12.63 4.10 -5.62
CA PRO A 171 -11.41 4.84 -5.98
C PRO A 171 -10.31 4.77 -4.94
N ASP A 172 -10.65 4.84 -3.64
CA ASP A 172 -9.68 4.81 -2.55
C ASP A 172 -8.99 3.44 -2.41
N PHE A 173 -9.65 2.34 -2.74
CA PHE A 173 -9.06 1.00 -2.76
C PHE A 173 -8.22 0.73 -4.02
N VAL A 174 -8.69 1.23 -5.18
CA VAL A 174 -8.02 1.08 -6.48
C VAL A 174 -6.73 1.90 -6.50
N ASN A 175 -6.81 3.17 -6.11
CA ASN A 175 -5.73 4.15 -6.20
C ASN A 175 -4.74 4.08 -5.02
N GLN A 176 -4.73 2.99 -4.24
CA GLN A 176 -3.69 2.78 -3.23
C GLN A 176 -2.33 2.64 -3.94
N LYS A 177 -1.46 3.59 -3.65
CA LYS A 177 -0.08 3.64 -4.12
C LYS A 177 0.75 2.49 -3.56
N SER A 178 1.85 2.17 -4.24
CA SER A 178 2.84 1.25 -3.68
C SER A 178 3.56 1.87 -2.49
N HIS A 179 4.13 1.06 -1.60
CA HIS A 179 4.89 1.57 -0.46
C HIS A 179 6.09 2.42 -0.93
N LEU A 180 6.66 2.03 -2.06
CA LEU A 180 7.77 2.71 -2.71
C LEU A 180 7.37 4.11 -3.19
N GLU A 181 6.24 4.19 -3.90
CA GLU A 181 5.71 5.46 -4.39
C GLU A 181 5.34 6.39 -3.23
N GLU A 182 4.73 5.86 -2.16
CA GLU A 182 4.44 6.62 -0.94
C GLU A 182 5.71 7.21 -0.31
N LEU A 183 6.76 6.39 -0.14
CA LEU A 183 8.05 6.86 0.40
C LEU A 183 8.61 8.01 -0.45
N ILE A 184 8.79 7.79 -1.75
CA ILE A 184 9.44 8.76 -2.65
C ILE A 184 8.64 10.06 -2.71
N THR A 185 7.31 9.98 -2.84
CA THR A 185 6.46 11.17 -2.92
C THR A 185 6.37 11.92 -1.60
N SER A 186 6.46 11.23 -0.45
CA SER A 186 6.51 11.89 0.86
C SER A 186 7.77 12.72 1.08
N GLN A 187 8.87 12.37 0.41
CA GLN A 187 10.14 13.12 0.40
C GLN A 187 10.18 14.18 -0.72
N GLY A 188 9.04 14.50 -1.36
CA GLY A 188 8.99 15.54 -2.39
C GLY A 188 9.61 15.16 -3.73
N HIS A 189 9.80 13.86 -3.98
CA HIS A 189 10.31 13.32 -5.24
C HIS A 189 9.21 12.66 -6.08
N ILE A 190 9.53 12.35 -7.34
CA ILE A 190 8.60 11.72 -8.29
C ILE A 190 8.96 10.23 -8.43
N CYS A 191 7.96 9.36 -8.37
CA CYS A 191 8.09 7.93 -8.63
C CYS A 191 7.25 7.57 -9.86
N ASP A 192 7.84 6.82 -10.79
CA ASP A 192 7.15 6.30 -11.97
C ASP A 192 7.60 4.86 -12.29
N PHE A 193 6.78 4.15 -13.06
CA PHE A 193 6.99 2.76 -13.41
C PHE A 193 7.04 2.59 -14.93
N TYR A 194 7.95 1.73 -15.41
CA TYR A 194 7.96 1.36 -16.82
C TYR A 194 6.63 0.72 -17.24
N PRO A 195 6.19 0.84 -18.52
CA PRO A 195 4.96 0.21 -19.03
C PRO A 195 4.89 -1.30 -18.80
#